data_AF-A0A380W3E9-F1
#
_entry.id   AF-A0A380W3E9-F1
#
_cell.length_a   1.000
_cell.length_b   1.000
_cell.length_c   1.000
_cell.angle_alpha   90.00
_cell.angle_beta   90.00
_cell.angle_gamma   90.00
#
_symmetry.space_group_name_H-M   'P 1'
#
loop_
_entity.id
_entity.type
_entity.pdbx_description
1 polymer ?
#
loop_
_entity_poly.entity_id
_entity_poly.type
_entity_poly.pdbx_seq_one_letter_code
_entity_poly.pdbx_strand_id
1 'polypeptide(L)'
;MTDTFATTAHWQSCAIVEIVVRTSTIKSFFFRLTEPFDYRAGQHVDVRLTAPDGYTAMRSYSIASAPSESDVIELAIECLTDGEVSPFFHDVAQVGDTIELRGPLGGHFLWPGPTEKSVLLIGAGSGVVPLMAMIRYRKASGEPVPVALLLSSKTWGDVLFRDELLQLERSLPDFALALALTREPAVRGSDFSRRIDAAMVADVAARLSRRHFRLRVECLRRHRGGRGARVRAEIQFERYGA
;
A
#
# COMPACT_ATOMS: atom_id res chain seq x y z
N MET A 1 -13.43 -22.25 -18.43
CA MET A 1 -14.22 -21.14 -19.00
C MET A 1 -13.74 -19.89 -18.29
N THR A 2 -12.77 -19.22 -18.89
CA THR A 2 -12.10 -18.04 -18.31
C THR A 2 -12.46 -16.88 -19.21
N ASP A 3 -13.66 -16.32 -19.02
CA ASP A 3 -13.99 -15.03 -19.63
C ASP A 3 -13.36 -13.96 -18.75
N THR A 4 -12.15 -13.57 -19.13
CA THR A 4 -11.48 -12.38 -18.62
C THR A 4 -12.20 -11.18 -19.23
N PHE A 5 -13.17 -10.62 -18.51
CA PHE A 5 -13.65 -9.27 -18.81
C PHE A 5 -12.49 -8.30 -18.56
N ALA A 6 -11.70 -8.06 -19.61
CA ALA A 6 -10.86 -6.87 -19.65
C ALA A 6 -11.82 -5.68 -19.84
N THR A 7 -12.37 -5.17 -18.74
CA THR A 7 -13.08 -3.90 -18.77
C THR A 7 -12.10 -2.85 -19.26
N THR A 8 -12.30 -2.36 -20.49
CA THR A 8 -11.53 -1.24 -21.01
C THR A 8 -11.69 -0.06 -20.07
N ALA A 9 -10.58 0.38 -19.46
CA ALA A 9 -10.56 1.53 -18.57
C ALA A 9 -11.05 2.76 -19.35
N HIS A 10 -12.20 3.30 -18.95
CA HIS A 10 -12.82 4.50 -19.53
C HIS A 10 -12.82 5.63 -18.51
N TRP A 11 -12.97 6.86 -18.99
CA TRP A 11 -13.15 8.02 -18.12
C TRP A 11 -14.56 8.03 -17.55
N GLN A 12 -14.66 8.20 -16.23
CA GLN A 12 -15.93 8.34 -15.52
C GLN A 12 -15.84 9.50 -14.53
N SER A 13 -16.99 10.11 -14.23
CA SER A 13 -17.11 11.22 -13.29
C SER A 13 -17.38 10.68 -11.89
N CYS A 14 -16.46 10.88 -10.95
CA CYS A 14 -16.57 10.34 -9.59
C CYS A 14 -16.72 11.46 -8.56
N ALA A 15 -17.63 11.29 -7.60
CA ALA A 15 -17.85 12.29 -6.56
C ALA A 15 -16.93 12.06 -5.36
N ILE A 16 -16.32 13.11 -4.83
CA ILE A 16 -15.63 13.06 -3.53
C ILE A 16 -16.67 12.93 -2.44
N VAL A 17 -16.63 11.85 -1.67
CA VAL A 17 -17.60 11.58 -0.59
C VAL A 17 -17.03 11.81 0.80
N GLU A 18 -15.71 11.75 0.94
CA GLU A 18 -15.02 11.98 2.20
C GLU A 18 -13.58 12.45 1.94
N ILE A 19 -13.08 13.33 2.82
CA ILE A 19 -11.68 13.78 2.82
C ILE A 19 -11.14 13.62 4.25
N VAL A 20 -10.00 12.95 4.40
CA VAL A 20 -9.35 12.74 5.70
C VAL A 20 -7.90 13.21 5.63
N VAL A 21 -7.52 14.13 6.50
CA VAL A 21 -6.11 14.52 6.67
C VAL A 21 -5.35 13.37 7.32
N ARG A 22 -4.30 12.86 6.66
CA ARG A 22 -3.51 11.73 7.14
C ARG A 22 -2.18 12.16 7.74
N THR A 23 -1.50 13.09 7.09
CA THR A 23 -0.25 13.72 7.56
C THR A 23 -0.29 15.22 7.23
N SER A 24 0.78 15.95 7.54
CA SER A 24 0.93 17.36 7.13
C SER A 24 0.99 17.55 5.61
N THR A 25 1.32 16.50 4.84
CA THR A 25 1.47 16.57 3.39
C THR A 25 0.54 15.63 2.62
N ILE A 26 -0.23 14.76 3.28
CA ILE A 26 -1.06 13.75 2.61
C ILE A 26 -2.49 13.80 3.13
N LYS A 27 -3.45 13.85 2.20
CA LYS A 27 -4.89 13.68 2.46
C LYS A 27 -5.38 12.43 1.73
N SER A 28 -6.28 11.68 2.37
CA SER A 28 -7.08 10.65 1.72
C SER A 28 -8.35 11.27 1.16
N PHE A 29 -8.69 10.90 -0.06
CA PHE A 29 -9.92 11.25 -0.76
C PHE A 29 -10.66 9.97 -1.10
N PHE A 30 -11.93 9.92 -0.74
CA PHE A 30 -12.80 8.80 -1.05
C PHE A 30 -13.70 9.18 -2.22
N PHE A 31 -13.64 8.42 -3.30
CA PHE A 31 -14.37 8.68 -4.53
C PHE A 31 -15.45 7.62 -4.71
N ARG A 32 -16.70 8.05 -4.87
CA ARG A 32 -17.77 7.18 -5.35
C ARG A 32 -17.71 7.09 -6.87
N LEU A 33 -17.49 5.89 -7.37
CA LEU A 33 -17.49 5.54 -8.79
C LEU A 33 -18.92 5.55 -9.33
N THR A 34 -19.13 6.14 -10.50
CA THR A 34 -20.43 6.03 -11.20
C THR A 34 -20.58 4.67 -11.86
N GLU A 35 -19.47 4.11 -12.33
CA GLU A 35 -19.41 2.78 -12.94
C GLU A 35 -18.33 1.99 -12.19
N PRO A 36 -18.71 1.23 -11.15
CA PRO A 36 -17.77 0.40 -10.40
C PRO A 36 -16.99 -0.54 -11.31
N PHE A 37 -15.72 -0.75 -10.98
CA PHE A 37 -14.83 -1.65 -11.72
C PHE A 37 -14.12 -2.62 -10.78
N ASP A 38 -13.86 -3.82 -11.28
CA ASP A 38 -13.04 -4.81 -10.58
C ASP A 38 -11.57 -4.43 -10.70
N TYR A 39 -10.91 -4.22 -9.57
CA TYR A 39 -9.48 -3.93 -9.51
C TYR A 39 -8.74 -4.90 -8.60
N ARG A 40 -7.43 -4.98 -8.77
CA ARG A 40 -6.52 -5.78 -7.93
C ARG A 40 -5.69 -4.85 -7.04
N ALA A 41 -5.43 -5.28 -5.81
CA ALA A 41 -4.60 -4.54 -4.87
C ALA A 41 -3.21 -4.29 -5.47
N GLY A 42 -2.83 -3.01 -5.54
CA GLY A 42 -1.62 -2.53 -6.22
C GLY A 42 -1.89 -1.80 -7.56
N GLN A 43 -3.12 -1.82 -8.07
CA GLN A 43 -3.51 -1.00 -9.22
C GLN A 43 -3.71 0.48 -8.84
N HIS A 44 -3.73 1.33 -9.87
CA HIS A 44 -3.92 2.77 -9.78
C HIS A 44 -5.04 3.25 -10.71
N VAL A 45 -5.41 4.51 -10.58
CA VAL A 45 -6.27 5.24 -11.52
C VAL A 45 -5.52 6.46 -12.05
N ASP A 46 -5.86 6.91 -13.25
CA ASP A 46 -5.53 8.26 -13.69
C ASP A 46 -6.62 9.22 -13.22
N VAL A 47 -6.20 10.33 -12.63
CA VAL A 47 -7.05 11.47 -12.31
C VAL A 47 -6.83 12.54 -13.36
N ARG A 48 -7.91 13.10 -13.91
CA ARG A 48 -7.88 14.27 -14.79
C ARG A 48 -8.61 15.44 -14.15
N LEU A 49 -7.96 16.60 -14.18
CA LEU A 49 -8.55 17.89 -13.86
C LEU A 49 -8.62 18.71 -15.15
N THR A 50 -9.77 19.33 -15.39
CA THR A 50 -10.02 20.20 -16.55
C THR A 50 -10.35 21.60 -16.06
N ALA A 51 -9.53 22.58 -16.42
CA ALA A 51 -9.75 23.98 -16.09
C ALA A 51 -10.85 24.61 -16.98
N PRO A 52 -11.45 25.74 -16.59
CA PRO A 52 -12.51 26.40 -17.37
C PRO A 52 -12.10 26.83 -18.78
N ASP A 53 -10.81 27.04 -19.01
CA ASP A 53 -10.22 27.37 -20.33
C ASP A 53 -9.96 26.13 -21.20
N GLY A 54 -10.28 24.93 -20.69
CA GLY A 54 -10.11 23.65 -21.37
C GLY A 54 -8.73 23.00 -21.16
N TYR A 55 -7.82 23.61 -20.40
CA TYR A 55 -6.55 22.97 -20.05
C TYR A 55 -6.78 21.71 -19.21
N THR A 56 -6.06 20.63 -19.50
CA THR A 56 -6.18 19.37 -18.74
C THR A 56 -4.85 18.95 -18.14
N ALA A 57 -4.86 18.63 -16.85
CA ALA A 57 -3.74 18.04 -16.14
C ALA A 57 -4.13 16.63 -15.68
N MET A 58 -3.22 15.67 -15.85
CA MET A 58 -3.46 14.26 -15.51
C MET A 58 -2.34 13.69 -14.67
N ARG A 59 -2.66 12.93 -13.62
CA ARG A 59 -1.69 12.19 -12.79
C ARG A 59 -2.26 10.85 -12.36
N SER A 60 -1.38 9.85 -12.23
CA SER A 60 -1.74 8.53 -11.75
C SER A 60 -1.61 8.46 -10.23
N TYR A 61 -2.60 7.85 -9.56
CA TYR A 61 -2.61 7.63 -8.12
C TYR A 61 -2.99 6.19 -7.79
N SER A 62 -2.19 5.53 -6.96
CA SER A 62 -2.49 4.18 -6.47
C SER A 62 -3.79 4.17 -5.67
N ILE A 63 -4.56 3.10 -5.82
CA ILE A 63 -5.74 2.86 -4.99
C ILE A 63 -5.26 2.36 -3.62
N ALA A 64 -5.69 3.00 -2.54
CA ALA A 64 -5.34 2.66 -1.16
C ALA A 64 -6.30 1.62 -0.55
N SER A 65 -7.56 1.60 -1.00
CA SER A 65 -8.59 0.67 -0.53
C SER A 65 -8.36 -0.73 -1.09
N ALA A 66 -8.70 -1.75 -0.30
CA ALA A 66 -8.73 -3.12 -0.80
C ALA A 66 -9.84 -3.29 -1.84
N PRO A 67 -9.63 -4.10 -2.89
CA PRO A 67 -10.71 -4.57 -3.75
C PRO A 67 -11.88 -5.12 -2.94
N SER A 68 -13.09 -4.67 -3.24
CA SER A 68 -14.32 -5.07 -2.57
C SER A 68 -15.54 -4.74 -3.44
N GLU A 69 -16.73 -5.17 -3.02
CA GLU A 69 -18.02 -4.82 -3.65
C GLU A 69 -18.44 -3.34 -3.45
N SER A 70 -17.57 -2.52 -2.84
CA SER A 70 -17.81 -1.09 -2.61
C SER A 70 -17.67 -0.31 -3.92
N ASP A 71 -18.58 0.62 -4.17
CA ASP A 71 -18.47 1.63 -5.22
C ASP A 71 -17.55 2.80 -4.83
N VAL A 72 -17.01 2.80 -3.62
CA VAL A 72 -16.06 3.81 -3.12
C VAL A 72 -14.64 3.29 -3.09
N ILE A 73 -13.71 4.06 -3.69
CA ILE A 73 -12.26 3.84 -3.61
C ILE A 73 -11.57 4.96 -2.82
N GLU A 74 -10.46 4.63 -2.15
CA GLU A 74 -9.62 5.62 -1.44
C GLU A 74 -8.36 5.92 -2.26
N LEU A 75 -8.06 7.19 -2.51
CA LEU A 75 -6.78 7.68 -3.01
C LEU A 75 -6.10 8.51 -1.91
N ALA A 76 -4.84 8.24 -1.60
CA ALA A 76 -4.06 9.08 -0.70
C ALA A 76 -3.06 9.93 -1.50
N ILE A 77 -3.32 11.24 -1.53
CA ILE A 77 -2.67 12.20 -2.42
C ILE A 77 -1.69 13.04 -1.61
N GLU A 78 -0.40 12.92 -1.93
CA GLU A 78 0.65 13.78 -1.38
C GLU A 78 0.68 15.14 -2.09
N CYS A 79 0.70 16.22 -1.30
CA CYS A 79 0.87 17.57 -1.80
C CYS A 79 2.30 17.76 -2.31
N LEU A 80 2.41 17.95 -3.62
CA LEU A 80 3.65 18.34 -4.27
C LEU A 80 3.47 19.79 -4.68
N THR A 81 4.18 20.70 -4.02
CA THR A 81 4.01 22.16 -4.19
C THR A 81 4.19 22.62 -5.62
N ASP A 82 4.99 21.89 -6.40
CA ASP A 82 5.32 22.23 -7.78
C ASP A 82 4.45 21.44 -8.78
N GLY A 83 3.45 20.69 -8.30
CA GLY A 83 2.52 19.91 -9.11
C GLY A 83 1.26 20.69 -9.49
N GLU A 84 0.59 20.26 -10.57
CA GLU A 84 -0.67 20.91 -11.00
C GLU A 84 -1.90 20.25 -10.38
N VAL A 85 -1.83 18.94 -10.13
CA VAL A 85 -2.99 18.15 -9.67
C VAL A 85 -3.07 18.06 -8.15
N SER A 86 -1.95 17.81 -7.46
CA SER A 86 -1.99 17.63 -6.01
C SER A 86 -2.30 18.90 -5.22
N PRO A 87 -1.86 20.13 -5.59
CA PRO A 87 -2.31 21.34 -4.91
C PRO A 87 -3.81 21.57 -5.02
N PHE A 88 -4.43 21.28 -6.18
CA PHE A 88 -5.88 21.35 -6.31
C PHE A 88 -6.59 20.50 -5.25
N PHE A 89 -6.13 19.25 -5.04
CA PHE A 89 -6.71 18.39 -4.01
C PHE A 89 -6.53 18.94 -2.60
N HIS A 90 -5.39 19.57 -2.32
CA HIS A 90 -5.09 20.07 -0.99
C HIS A 90 -5.75 21.41 -0.67
N ASP A 91 -5.88 22.29 -1.65
CA ASP A 91 -6.27 23.69 -1.45
C ASP A 91 -7.69 23.99 -1.92
N VAL A 92 -8.22 23.24 -2.89
CA VAL A 92 -9.48 23.54 -3.58
C VAL A 92 -10.53 22.46 -3.41
N ALA A 93 -10.18 21.18 -3.58
CA ALA A 93 -11.15 20.08 -3.63
C ALA A 93 -11.95 19.92 -2.32
N GLN A 94 -13.26 19.70 -2.46
CA GLN A 94 -14.21 19.55 -1.36
C GLN A 94 -15.08 18.30 -1.53
N VAL A 95 -15.68 17.85 -0.42
CA VAL A 95 -16.72 16.81 -0.48
C VAL A 95 -17.88 17.32 -1.33
N GLY A 96 -18.31 16.51 -2.29
CA GLY A 96 -19.33 16.86 -3.29
C GLY A 96 -18.78 17.19 -4.67
N ASP A 97 -17.48 17.51 -4.79
CA ASP A 97 -16.87 17.77 -6.09
C ASP A 97 -16.82 16.52 -6.97
N THR A 98 -16.99 16.73 -8.28
CA THR A 98 -16.91 15.69 -9.29
C THR A 98 -15.56 15.75 -9.99
N ILE A 99 -14.82 14.63 -9.98
CA ILE A 99 -13.49 14.50 -10.56
C ILE A 99 -13.47 13.33 -11.55
N GLU A 100 -12.79 13.51 -12.68
CA GLU A 100 -12.69 12.47 -13.70
C GLU A 100 -11.61 11.44 -13.35
N LEU A 101 -12.00 10.18 -13.25
CA LEU A 101 -11.12 9.04 -13.02
C LEU A 101 -11.13 8.10 -14.22
N ARG A 102 -9.98 7.49 -14.53
CA ARG A 102 -9.87 6.37 -15.46
C ARG A 102 -9.13 5.23 -14.80
N GLY A 103 -9.78 4.08 -14.70
CA GLY A 103 -9.21 2.91 -14.06
C GLY A 103 -10.03 1.64 -14.26
N PRO A 104 -9.52 0.51 -13.75
CA PRO A 104 -8.23 0.39 -13.10
C PRO A 104 -7.08 0.28 -14.11
N LEU A 105 -5.90 0.76 -13.74
CA LEU A 105 -4.68 0.72 -14.54
C LEU A 105 -3.56 0.00 -13.79
N GLY A 106 -2.54 -0.43 -14.53
CA GLY A 106 -1.42 -1.23 -14.01
C GLY A 106 -1.66 -2.74 -14.11
N GLY A 107 -0.68 -3.50 -13.66
CA GLY A 107 -0.68 -4.97 -13.80
C GLY A 107 0.58 -5.69 -13.36
N HIS A 108 1.65 -4.94 -13.06
CA HIS A 108 2.97 -5.49 -12.73
C HIS A 108 3.31 -5.46 -11.24
N PHE A 109 2.61 -4.64 -10.45
CA PHE A 109 2.81 -4.50 -9.02
C PHE A 109 1.49 -4.84 -8.31
N LEU A 110 1.23 -6.13 -8.15
CA LEU A 110 -0.05 -6.63 -7.66
C LEU A 110 0.18 -7.56 -6.48
N TRP A 111 -0.81 -7.65 -5.58
CA TRP A 111 -0.81 -8.72 -4.60
C TRP A 111 -0.59 -10.07 -5.32
N PRO A 112 0.39 -10.90 -4.90
CA PRO A 112 0.78 -12.12 -5.60
C PRO A 112 -0.29 -13.23 -5.58
N GLY A 113 -1.48 -12.94 -5.02
CA GLY A 113 -2.58 -13.88 -4.88
C GLY A 113 -2.37 -14.85 -3.73
N PRO A 114 -3.26 -15.86 -3.59
CA PRO A 114 -3.16 -16.84 -2.52
C PRO A 114 -1.82 -17.58 -2.60
N THR A 115 -0.97 -17.39 -1.60
CA THR A 115 0.37 -17.99 -1.53
C THR A 115 0.70 -18.38 -0.09
N GLU A 116 1.37 -19.52 0.11
CA GLU A 116 1.92 -19.85 1.42
C GLU A 116 3.29 -19.18 1.67
N LYS A 117 3.85 -18.51 0.64
CA LYS A 117 5.14 -17.84 0.75
C LYS A 117 4.99 -16.51 1.46
N SER A 118 5.88 -16.24 2.41
CA SER A 118 5.96 -14.94 3.07
C SER A 118 6.21 -13.81 2.07
N VAL A 119 5.54 -12.67 2.27
CA VAL A 119 5.68 -11.48 1.44
C VAL A 119 6.35 -10.36 2.24
N LEU A 120 7.43 -9.80 1.70
CA LEU A 120 8.06 -8.60 2.23
C LEU A 120 7.70 -7.41 1.34
N LEU A 121 6.98 -6.46 1.92
CA LEU A 121 6.61 -5.20 1.31
C LEU A 121 7.61 -4.12 1.76
N ILE A 122 8.15 -3.35 0.83
CA ILE A 122 9.09 -2.27 1.12
C ILE A 122 8.60 -1.01 0.42
N GLY A 123 8.44 0.07 1.19
CA GLY A 123 7.94 1.35 0.68
C GLY A 123 8.65 2.55 1.32
N ALA A 124 8.43 3.72 0.74
CA ALA A 124 8.87 5.00 1.29
C ALA A 124 7.82 6.08 1.02
N GLY A 125 7.50 6.89 2.03
CA GLY A 125 6.51 7.97 1.90
C GLY A 125 5.16 7.49 1.35
N SER A 126 4.62 8.20 0.35
CA SER A 126 3.39 7.84 -0.37
C SER A 126 3.48 6.50 -1.13
N GLY A 127 4.66 5.93 -1.34
CA GLY A 127 4.82 4.58 -1.88
C GLY A 127 4.20 3.46 -1.01
N VAL A 128 3.72 3.77 0.20
CA VAL A 128 2.93 2.82 1.02
C VAL A 128 1.50 2.63 0.51
N VAL A 129 0.95 3.54 -0.30
CA VAL A 129 -0.45 3.49 -0.74
C VAL A 129 -0.83 2.15 -1.42
N PRO A 130 -0.12 1.68 -2.46
CA PRO A 130 -0.43 0.39 -3.07
C PRO A 130 -0.16 -0.78 -2.11
N LEU A 131 0.85 -0.67 -1.23
CA LEU A 131 1.15 -1.67 -0.19
C LEU A 131 0.02 -1.78 0.83
N MET A 132 -0.62 -0.66 1.16
CA MET A 132 -1.75 -0.62 2.08
C MET A 132 -2.97 -1.32 1.50
N ALA A 133 -3.25 -1.13 0.20
CA ALA A 133 -4.30 -1.89 -0.49
C ALA A 133 -4.03 -3.40 -0.43
N MET A 134 -2.77 -3.82 -0.62
CA MET A 134 -2.37 -5.24 -0.50
C MET A 134 -2.57 -5.78 0.92
N ILE A 135 -2.17 -5.03 1.95
CA ILE A 135 -2.32 -5.44 3.35
C ILE A 135 -3.81 -5.53 3.74
N ARG A 136 -4.62 -4.54 3.32
CA ARG A 136 -6.07 -4.54 3.56
C ARG A 136 -6.75 -5.67 2.80
N TYR A 137 -6.36 -5.94 1.56
CA TYR A 137 -6.89 -7.06 0.78
C TYR A 137 -6.60 -8.39 1.46
N ARG A 138 -5.35 -8.64 1.85
CA ARG A 138 -4.96 -9.85 2.60
C ARG A 138 -5.79 -10.03 3.87
N LYS A 139 -6.01 -8.95 4.63
CA LYS A 139 -6.83 -9.01 5.85
C LYS A 139 -8.26 -9.39 5.52
N ALA A 140 -8.85 -8.81 4.48
CA ALA A 140 -10.22 -9.06 4.07
C ALA A 140 -10.41 -10.47 3.49
N SER A 141 -9.43 -10.98 2.72
CA SER A 141 -9.47 -12.33 2.15
C SER A 141 -9.23 -13.44 3.17
N GLY A 142 -8.70 -13.11 4.35
CA GLY A 142 -8.39 -14.09 5.40
C GLY A 142 -7.20 -15.00 5.06
N GLU A 143 -6.40 -14.63 4.06
CA GLU A 143 -5.27 -15.44 3.63
C GLU A 143 -4.20 -15.57 4.73
N PRO A 144 -3.73 -16.80 5.04
CA PRO A 144 -2.72 -17.04 6.07
C PRO A 144 -1.29 -16.71 5.60
N VAL A 145 -1.14 -15.77 4.67
CA VAL A 145 0.16 -15.38 4.10
C VAL A 145 0.93 -14.56 5.14
N PRO A 146 2.15 -14.91 5.57
CA PRO A 146 2.93 -14.04 6.45
C PRO A 146 3.40 -12.78 5.73
N VAL A 147 3.17 -11.60 6.29
CA VAL A 147 3.53 -10.31 5.66
C VAL A 147 4.40 -9.47 6.58
N ALA A 148 5.51 -8.94 6.05
CA ALA A 148 6.24 -7.86 6.70
C ALA A 148 6.18 -6.60 5.86
N LEU A 149 6.02 -5.45 6.52
CA LEU A 149 6.17 -4.13 5.91
C LEU A 149 7.40 -3.44 6.50
N LEU A 150 8.35 -3.06 5.63
CA LEU A 150 9.44 -2.14 5.94
C LEU A 150 9.15 -0.80 5.25
N LEU A 151 8.82 0.22 6.05
CA LEU A 151 8.39 1.52 5.55
C LEU A 151 9.37 2.62 5.96
N SER A 152 9.91 3.35 4.99
CA SER A 152 10.72 4.54 5.24
C SER A 152 9.86 5.81 5.31
N SER A 153 10.04 6.59 6.37
CA SER A 153 9.44 7.93 6.52
C SER A 153 10.46 8.92 7.06
N LYS A 154 10.18 10.22 6.92
CA LYS A 154 11.03 11.29 7.48
C LYS A 154 10.93 11.28 9.00
N THR A 155 9.72 11.44 9.53
CA THR A 155 9.37 11.42 10.95
C THR A 155 8.20 10.46 11.24
N TRP A 156 7.91 10.22 12.51
CA TRP A 156 6.75 9.48 13.01
C TRP A 156 5.43 10.14 12.60
N GLY A 157 5.41 11.48 12.48
CA GLY A 157 4.29 12.25 11.97
C GLY A 157 4.06 12.05 10.46
N ASP A 158 5.09 11.66 9.72
CA ASP A 158 5.04 11.43 8.27
C ASP A 158 4.71 9.98 7.88
N VAL A 159 4.40 9.12 8.85
CA VAL A 159 4.03 7.72 8.59
C VAL A 159 2.56 7.69 8.14
N LEU A 160 2.34 7.58 6.83
CA LEU A 160 1.00 7.45 6.26
C LEU A 160 0.34 6.14 6.75
N PHE A 161 -0.94 6.22 7.15
CA PHE A 161 -1.72 5.13 7.76
C PHE A 161 -1.15 4.58 9.07
N ARG A 162 -0.29 5.33 9.77
CA ARG A 162 0.41 4.87 10.99
C ARG A 162 -0.48 4.11 11.97
N ASP A 163 -1.58 4.73 12.39
CA ASP A 163 -2.40 4.17 13.47
C ASP A 163 -3.10 2.87 13.02
N GLU A 164 -3.49 2.79 11.74
CA GLU A 164 -4.02 1.57 11.14
C GLU A 164 -2.95 0.48 11.04
N LEU A 165 -1.74 0.82 10.60
CA LEU A 165 -0.60 -0.12 10.52
C LEU A 165 -0.23 -0.68 11.90
N LEU A 166 -0.21 0.17 12.94
CA LEU A 166 0.00 -0.25 14.33
C LEU A 166 -1.12 -1.16 14.83
N GLN A 167 -2.36 -0.88 14.46
CA GLN A 167 -3.51 -1.72 14.82
C GLN A 167 -3.47 -3.07 14.08
N LEU A 168 -3.04 -3.09 12.82
CA LEU A 168 -2.84 -4.31 12.04
C LEU A 168 -1.75 -5.19 12.67
N GLU A 169 -0.64 -4.61 13.12
CA GLU A 169 0.44 -5.36 13.79
C GLU A 169 0.00 -5.98 15.13
N ARG A 170 -0.89 -5.30 15.86
CA ARG A 170 -1.46 -5.84 17.10
C ARG A 170 -2.50 -6.93 16.85
N SER A 171 -3.28 -6.82 15.78
CA SER A 171 -4.44 -7.70 15.52
C SER A 171 -4.12 -8.92 14.65
N LEU A 172 -3.04 -8.86 13.85
CA LEU A 172 -2.67 -9.93 12.94
C LEU A 172 -1.33 -10.55 13.38
N PRO A 173 -1.31 -11.80 13.87
CA PRO A 173 -0.09 -12.43 14.37
C PRO A 173 0.99 -12.57 13.29
N ASP A 174 0.57 -12.78 12.05
CA ASP A 174 1.41 -12.97 10.88
C ASP A 174 1.67 -11.68 10.10
N PHE A 175 1.49 -10.51 10.74
CA PHE A 175 1.91 -9.21 10.21
C PHE A 175 3.03 -8.62 11.07
N ALA A 176 4.13 -8.23 10.45
CA ALA A 176 5.24 -7.55 11.10
C ALA A 176 5.45 -6.17 10.49
N LEU A 177 5.60 -5.15 11.33
CA LEU A 177 5.87 -3.78 10.89
C LEU A 177 7.27 -3.35 11.35
N ALA A 178 7.99 -2.67 10.46
CA ALA A 178 9.22 -1.97 10.77
C ALA A 178 9.21 -0.61 10.09
N LEU A 179 9.44 0.45 10.87
CA LEU A 179 9.62 1.80 10.34
C LEU A 179 11.10 2.14 10.27
N ALA A 180 11.51 2.81 9.20
CA ALA A 180 12.83 3.39 9.04
C ALA A 180 12.68 4.92 9.01
N LEU A 181 12.82 5.55 10.19
CA LEU A 181 12.72 7.00 10.35
C LEU A 181 14.06 7.64 10.02
N THR A 182 14.06 8.59 9.09
CA THR A 182 15.30 9.14 8.50
C THR A 182 15.72 10.49 9.07
N ARG A 183 14.83 11.15 9.83
CA ARG A 183 15.07 12.48 10.41
C ARG A 183 14.81 12.56 11.91
N GLU A 184 14.50 11.44 12.55
CA GLU A 184 14.32 11.36 14.00
C GLU A 184 14.63 9.95 14.55
N PRO A 185 14.81 9.82 15.87
CA PRO A 185 14.98 8.53 16.52
C PRO A 185 13.75 7.63 16.38
N ALA A 186 13.98 6.33 16.32
CA ALA A 186 12.95 5.31 16.35
C ALA A 186 12.16 5.40 17.68
N VAL A 187 10.83 5.44 17.57
CA VAL A 187 9.94 5.48 18.73
C VAL A 187 9.77 4.09 19.36
N ARG A 188 9.80 3.03 18.53
CA ARG A 188 9.61 1.64 18.96
C ARG A 188 10.92 0.86 18.81
N GLY A 189 11.16 -0.10 19.70
CA GLY A 189 12.33 -0.99 19.63
C GLY A 189 12.38 -1.88 18.40
N SER A 190 11.27 -2.02 17.66
CA SER A 190 11.16 -2.74 16.39
C SER A 190 11.55 -1.89 15.16
N ASP A 191 11.77 -0.58 15.33
CA ASP A 191 12.00 0.39 14.27
C ASP A 191 13.47 0.84 14.19
N PHE A 192 13.80 1.57 13.13
CA PHE A 192 15.16 2.01 12.79
C PHE A 192 15.23 3.53 12.62
N SER A 193 16.39 4.12 12.91
CA SER A 193 16.66 5.57 12.82
C SER A 193 17.62 5.93 11.68
N ARG A 194 17.45 5.29 10.51
CA ARG A 194 18.36 5.41 9.36
C ARG A 194 17.68 4.99 8.06
N ARG A 195 18.29 5.32 6.91
CA ARG A 195 17.80 4.89 5.59
C ARG A 195 17.91 3.38 5.41
N ILE A 196 16.90 2.78 4.75
CA ILE A 196 16.81 1.34 4.45
C ILE A 196 18.11 0.82 3.83
N ASP A 197 18.60 -0.31 4.33
CA ASP A 197 19.75 -1.04 3.82
C ASP A 197 19.52 -2.56 3.83
N ALA A 198 20.47 -3.30 3.28
CA ALA A 198 20.37 -4.75 3.16
C ALA A 198 20.26 -5.46 4.53
N ALA A 199 20.90 -4.92 5.58
CA ALA A 199 20.84 -5.49 6.92
C ALA A 199 19.43 -5.35 7.53
N MET A 200 18.76 -4.21 7.35
CA MET A 200 17.35 -4.06 7.74
C MET A 200 16.45 -5.00 6.98
N VAL A 201 16.61 -5.09 5.66
CA VAL A 201 15.77 -5.97 4.82
C VAL A 201 15.89 -7.42 5.31
N ALA A 202 17.10 -7.88 5.61
CA ALA A 202 17.35 -9.20 6.17
C ALA A 202 16.74 -9.38 7.57
N ASP A 203 16.89 -8.39 8.47
CA ASP A 203 16.30 -8.44 9.81
C ASP A 203 14.77 -8.55 9.75
N VAL A 204 14.13 -7.69 8.97
CA VAL A 204 12.67 -7.63 8.84
C VAL A 204 12.13 -8.90 8.18
N ALA A 205 12.78 -9.41 7.14
CA ALA A 205 12.41 -10.70 6.54
C ALA A 205 12.47 -11.84 7.56
N ALA A 206 13.49 -11.87 8.43
CA ALA A 206 13.65 -12.89 9.45
C ALA A 206 12.57 -12.85 10.55
N ARG A 207 11.86 -11.72 10.73
CA ARG A 207 10.73 -11.61 11.67
C ARG A 207 9.57 -12.52 11.29
N LEU A 208 9.38 -12.79 10.00
CA LEU A 208 8.33 -13.69 9.49
C LEU A 208 8.62 -15.16 9.82
N SER A 209 9.89 -15.55 9.79
CA SER A 209 10.33 -16.90 10.14
C SER A 209 10.23 -17.19 11.64
N ARG A 210 10.32 -16.17 12.49
CA ARG A 210 10.33 -16.31 13.96
C ARG A 210 8.94 -16.50 14.58
N ARG A 211 7.87 -16.05 13.91
CA ARG A 211 6.49 -16.11 14.45
C ARG A 211 5.74 -17.41 14.15
N HIS A 212 6.29 -18.30 13.30
CA HIS A 212 5.74 -19.65 13.09
C HIS A 212 6.03 -20.63 14.23
N PHE A 213 6.76 -20.23 15.27
CA PHE A 213 6.92 -21.04 16.48
C PHE A 213 5.65 -20.98 17.34
N ARG A 214 4.61 -21.69 16.92
CA ARG A 214 3.71 -22.31 17.89
C ARG A 214 4.54 -23.33 18.64
N LEU A 215 4.62 -23.18 19.96
CA LEU A 215 5.23 -24.15 20.87
C LEU A 215 4.69 -25.56 20.52
N ARG A 216 5.52 -26.38 19.88
CA ARG A 216 5.35 -27.84 19.87
C ARG A 216 6.46 -28.36 20.78
N VAL A 217 6.11 -28.65 22.03
CA VAL A 217 6.95 -29.51 22.86
C VAL A 217 6.79 -30.90 22.26
N GLU A 218 7.67 -31.23 21.33
CA GLU A 218 7.82 -32.58 20.81
C GLU A 218 9.27 -32.97 21.00
N CYS A 219 9.49 -33.74 22.07
CA CYS A 219 10.78 -34.31 22.39
C CYS A 219 11.07 -35.41 21.37
N LEU A 220 11.96 -35.18 20.40
CA LEU A 220 12.67 -36.27 19.71
C LEU A 220 14.01 -35.85 19.10
N ARG A 221 14.89 -36.85 19.02
CA ARG A 221 16.36 -36.82 18.93
C ARG A 221 16.94 -36.24 17.63
N ARG A 222 18.21 -35.81 17.76
CA ARG A 222 19.16 -35.33 16.74
C ARG A 222 19.07 -36.02 15.37
N HIS A 223 19.16 -35.21 14.31
CA HIS A 223 20.05 -35.53 13.17
C HIS A 223 20.63 -34.28 12.51
N ARG A 224 21.93 -34.38 12.17
CA ARG A 224 22.74 -33.40 11.45
C ARG A 224 22.39 -33.42 9.96
N GLY A 225 22.36 -32.25 9.32
CA GLY A 225 22.28 -32.16 7.86
C GLY A 225 21.95 -30.75 7.39
N GLY A 226 22.93 -29.84 7.44
CA GLY A 226 22.80 -28.50 6.88
C GLY A 226 22.70 -28.53 5.35
N ARG A 227 21.60 -28.02 4.81
CA ARG A 227 21.50 -27.49 3.46
C ARG A 227 20.80 -26.14 3.56
N GLY A 228 21.55 -25.07 3.31
CA GLY A 228 21.01 -23.70 3.31
C GLY A 228 19.90 -23.59 2.28
N ALA A 229 18.70 -23.27 2.74
CA ALA A 229 17.57 -22.98 1.85
C ALA A 229 17.90 -21.71 1.06
N ARG A 230 18.09 -21.84 -0.25
CA ARG A 230 18.09 -20.68 -1.15
C ARG A 230 16.67 -20.16 -1.26
N VAL A 231 16.37 -19.04 -0.62
CA VAL A 231 15.12 -18.31 -0.82
C VAL A 231 15.16 -17.70 -2.22
N ARG A 232 14.30 -18.17 -3.13
CA ARG A 232 14.02 -17.43 -4.37
C ARG A 232 13.02 -16.34 -4.03
N ALA A 233 13.45 -15.08 -4.11
CA ALA A 233 12.58 -13.91 -4.00
C ALA A 233 12.11 -13.51 -5.41
N GLU A 234 10.80 -13.30 -5.55
CA GLU A 234 10.25 -12.57 -6.70
C GLU A 234 10.14 -11.10 -6.26
N ILE A 235 10.75 -10.19 -7.03
CA ILE A 235 10.80 -8.78 -6.68
C ILE A 235 9.97 -8.02 -7.72
N GLN A 236 8.92 -7.38 -7.24
CA GLN A 236 8.13 -6.44 -8.02
C GLN A 236 8.52 -5.02 -7.60
N PHE A 237 8.60 -4.12 -8.56
CA PHE A 237 8.88 -2.71 -8.33
C PHE A 237 7.76 -1.88 -8.92
N GLU A 238 7.40 -0.83 -8.20
CA GLU A 238 6.61 0.26 -8.73
C GLU A 238 7.41 1.55 -8.60
N ARG A 239 7.41 2.37 -9.65
CA ARG A 239 8.05 3.68 -9.66
C ARG A 239 7.01 4.70 -10.07
N TYR A 240 6.79 5.70 -9.23
CA TYR A 240 6.03 6.89 -9.59
C TYR A 240 7.04 7.98 -9.99
N GLY A 241 6.86 8.54 -11.19
CA GLY A 241 7.67 9.65 -11.69
C GLY A 241 7.34 10.92 -10.91
N ALA A 242 8.38 11.72 -10.64
CA ALA A 242 8.25 13.10 -10.16
C ALA A 242 7.81 14.01 -11.30
#